data_AF-A0A829QML6-F1
#
_entry.id   AF-A0A829QML6-F1
#
_cell.length_a   1.000
_cell.length_b   1.000
_cell.length_c   1.000
_cell.angle_alpha   90.00
_cell.angle_beta   90.00
_cell.angle_gamma   90.00
#
_symmetry.space_group_name_H-M   'P 1'
#
loop_
_entity.id
_entity.type
_entity.pdbx_description
1 polymer ?
#
loop_
_entity_poly.entity_id
_entity_poly.type
_entity_poly.pdbx_seq_one_letter_code
_entity_poly.pdbx_strand_id
1 'polypeptide(L)'
;MFTPTQLAARAAYLLRGNDRGTMTSAAPKLYPHMWSWDAAFVAVGLAPLSVERAVTELDTLLSAQWANGMIPHIVFANGVDGYFPGPARWQTSELAANAPSGYQTSGITQPPVHAIAVQRILDHARRRGRSARASRRPSWTGAGPTS
;
A
#
# COMPACT_ATOMS: atom_id res chain seq x y z
N MET A 1 -23.05 18.39 5.96
CA MET A 1 -22.08 18.16 4.87
C MET A 1 -20.68 18.38 5.44
N PHE A 2 -19.69 17.54 5.12
CA PHE A 2 -18.31 17.71 5.62
C PHE A 2 -17.54 18.75 4.80
N THR A 3 -16.66 19.53 5.43
CA THR A 3 -15.69 20.36 4.72
C THR A 3 -14.58 19.50 4.08
N PRO A 4 -13.82 20.02 3.09
CA PRO A 4 -12.73 19.27 2.47
C PRO A 4 -11.70 18.75 3.50
N THR A 5 -11.35 19.57 4.50
CA THR A 5 -10.41 19.18 5.56
C THR A 5 -10.99 18.10 6.47
N GLN A 6 -12.28 18.20 6.83
CA GLN A 6 -12.95 17.16 7.63
C GLN A 6 -13.02 15.83 6.87
N LEU A 7 -13.28 15.88 5.56
CA LEU A 7 -13.32 14.69 4.72
C LEU A 7 -11.94 14.04 4.60
N ALA A 8 -10.89 14.83 4.35
CA ALA A 8 -9.52 14.33 4.28
C ALA A 8 -9.05 13.69 5.59
N ALA A 9 -9.34 14.31 6.74
CA ALA A 9 -9.00 13.77 8.05
C ALA A 9 -9.72 12.43 8.32
N ARG A 10 -11.01 12.33 7.98
CA ARG A 10 -11.78 11.09 8.12
C ARG A 10 -11.29 9.99 7.18
N ALA A 11 -10.91 10.33 5.95
CA ALA A 11 -10.34 9.35 5.01
C ALA A 11 -9.01 8.78 5.52
N ALA A 12 -8.11 9.64 6.03
CA ALA A 12 -6.86 9.20 6.63
C ALA A 12 -7.09 8.33 7.88
N TYR A 13 -8.05 8.70 8.72
CA TYR A 13 -8.45 7.91 9.89
C TYR A 13 -8.99 6.53 9.49
N LEU A 14 -9.80 6.44 8.44
CA LEU A 14 -10.33 5.19 7.92
C LEU A 14 -9.22 4.28 7.40
N LEU A 15 -8.30 4.80 6.59
CA LEU A 15 -7.16 4.01 6.09
C LEU A 15 -6.34 3.44 7.26
N ARG A 16 -6.07 4.26 8.28
CA ARG A 16 -5.34 3.79 9.46
C ARG A 16 -6.14 2.78 10.29
N GLY A 17 -7.46 2.94 10.39
CA GLY A 17 -8.33 1.99 11.09
C GLY A 17 -8.40 0.61 10.43
N ASN A 18 -8.12 0.52 9.13
CA ASN A 18 -8.09 -0.72 8.37
C ASN A 18 -6.68 -1.33 8.24
N ASP A 19 -5.66 -0.64 8.76
CA ASP A 19 -4.27 -1.09 8.72
C ASP A 19 -4.04 -2.23 9.73
N ARG A 20 -3.55 -3.37 9.24
CA ARG A 20 -3.26 -4.59 10.03
C ARG A 20 -1.77 -4.75 10.31
N GLY A 21 -0.97 -3.69 10.15
CA GLY A 21 0.47 -3.69 10.35
C GLY A 21 1.18 -3.39 9.04
N THR A 22 1.34 -4.41 8.20
CA THR A 22 2.01 -4.30 6.89
C THR A 22 1.05 -4.34 5.69
N MET A 23 -0.19 -4.76 5.91
CA MET A 23 -1.27 -4.78 4.91
C MET A 23 -2.51 -4.05 5.42
N THR A 24 -3.31 -3.50 4.51
CA THR A 24 -4.58 -2.87 4.83
C THR A 24 -5.73 -3.74 4.32
N SER A 25 -6.73 -4.00 5.16
CA SER A 25 -7.94 -4.70 4.71
C SER A 25 -8.81 -3.80 3.83
N ALA A 26 -9.37 -4.35 2.74
CA ALA A 26 -10.21 -3.59 1.82
C ALA A 26 -11.50 -3.07 2.47
N ALA A 27 -12.05 -3.78 3.45
CA ALA A 27 -13.14 -3.30 4.29
C ALA A 27 -13.07 -3.90 5.71
N PRO A 28 -13.58 -3.21 6.75
CA PRO A 28 -13.42 -3.65 8.14
C PRO A 28 -13.94 -5.07 8.43
N LYS A 29 -15.02 -5.48 7.77
CA LYS A 29 -15.71 -6.77 8.02
C LYS A 29 -15.90 -7.60 6.76
N LEU A 30 -16.42 -7.00 5.68
CA LEU A 30 -16.78 -7.74 4.46
C LEU A 30 -15.55 -8.25 3.69
N TYR A 31 -14.45 -7.49 3.71
CA TYR A 31 -13.21 -7.83 3.03
C TYR A 31 -12.02 -7.67 4.00
N PRO A 32 -11.89 -8.57 4.98
CA PRO A 32 -10.96 -8.42 6.09
C PRO A 32 -9.52 -8.84 5.73
N HIS A 33 -9.19 -8.87 4.43
CA HIS A 33 -7.92 -9.29 3.85
C HIS A 33 -7.39 -8.24 2.87
N MET A 34 -6.16 -8.41 2.42
CA MET A 34 -5.58 -7.57 1.38
C MET A 34 -6.02 -8.06 0.00
N TRP A 35 -6.49 -7.14 -0.82
CA TRP A 35 -6.88 -7.39 -2.21
C TRP A 35 -5.94 -6.67 -3.17
N SER A 36 -5.58 -7.29 -4.28
CA SER A 36 -4.47 -6.84 -5.15
C SER A 36 -4.66 -5.42 -5.69
N TRP A 37 -5.80 -5.14 -6.33
CA TRP A 37 -6.06 -3.80 -6.87
C TRP A 37 -6.42 -2.79 -5.77
N ASP A 38 -7.09 -3.21 -4.68
CA ASP A 38 -7.41 -2.36 -3.52
C ASP A 38 -6.13 -1.88 -2.85
N ALA A 39 -5.15 -2.76 -2.67
CA ALA A 39 -3.83 -2.43 -2.12
C ALA A 39 -3.11 -1.36 -2.95
N ALA A 40 -3.26 -1.39 -4.28
CA ALA A 40 -2.72 -0.33 -5.14
C ALA A 40 -3.41 1.02 -4.85
N PHE A 41 -4.74 1.07 -4.72
CA PHE A 41 -5.46 2.30 -4.36
C PHE A 41 -5.20 2.76 -2.92
N VAL A 42 -5.05 1.83 -1.98
CA VAL A 42 -4.61 2.10 -0.61
C VAL A 42 -3.24 2.75 -0.64
N ALA A 43 -2.28 2.22 -1.40
CA ALA A 43 -0.95 2.80 -1.53
C ALA A 43 -0.99 4.22 -2.12
N VAL A 44 -1.88 4.48 -3.10
CA VAL A 44 -2.14 5.85 -3.60
C VAL A 44 -2.67 6.77 -2.49
N GLY A 45 -3.61 6.30 -1.66
CA GLY A 45 -4.16 7.05 -0.53
C GLY A 45 -3.15 7.28 0.60
N LEU A 46 -2.23 6.34 0.81
CA LEU A 46 -1.16 6.42 1.80
C LEU A 46 -0.01 7.34 1.36
N ALA A 47 0.29 7.44 0.06
CA ALA A 47 1.40 8.24 -0.45
C ALA A 47 1.46 9.72 0.06
N PRO A 48 0.35 10.48 0.13
CA PRO A 48 0.37 11.81 0.74
C PRO A 48 0.57 11.81 2.27
N LEU A 49 0.22 10.72 2.97
CA LEU A 49 0.31 10.56 4.43
C LEU A 49 1.71 10.08 4.85
N SER A 50 2.14 8.93 4.32
CA SER A 50 3.44 8.33 4.53
C SER A 50 3.87 7.54 3.29
N VAL A 51 4.93 8.03 2.63
CA VAL A 51 5.54 7.35 1.48
C VAL A 51 6.06 5.97 1.87
N GLU A 52 6.68 5.86 3.06
CA GLU A 52 7.21 4.61 3.58
C GLU A 52 6.10 3.57 3.74
N ARG A 53 4.99 3.92 4.40
CA ARG A 53 3.87 2.99 4.59
C ARG A 53 3.19 2.61 3.27
N ALA A 54 3.15 3.52 2.29
CA ALA A 54 2.66 3.23 0.95
C ALA A 54 3.54 2.22 0.22
N VAL A 55 4.86 2.30 0.38
CA VAL A 55 5.81 1.31 -0.15
C VAL A 55 5.63 -0.03 0.56
N THR A 56 5.52 -0.05 1.90
CA THR A 56 5.26 -1.27 2.67
C THR A 56 4.00 -2.02 2.22
N GLU A 57 2.94 -1.30 1.82
CA GLU A 57 1.71 -1.92 1.30
C GLU A 57 2.01 -2.70 0.01
N LEU A 58 2.75 -2.09 -0.93
CA LEU A 58 3.11 -2.77 -2.18
C LEU A 58 4.14 -3.89 -1.95
N ASP A 59 5.12 -3.69 -1.06
CA ASP A 59 6.10 -4.72 -0.71
C ASP A 59 5.42 -5.96 -0.12
N THR A 60 4.39 -5.77 0.72
CA THR A 60 3.62 -6.88 1.29
C THR A 60 2.83 -7.63 0.21
N LEU A 61 2.21 -6.92 -0.72
CA LEU A 61 1.53 -7.55 -1.86
C LEU A 61 2.51 -8.33 -2.77
N LEU A 62 3.65 -7.72 -3.09
CA LEU A 62 4.68 -8.33 -3.95
C LEU A 62 5.36 -9.51 -3.28
N SER A 63 5.45 -9.54 -1.95
CA SER A 63 5.94 -10.70 -1.20
C SER A 63 5.03 -11.93 -1.32
N ALA A 64 3.77 -11.74 -1.73
CA ALA A 64 2.82 -12.81 -2.04
C ALA A 64 2.72 -13.11 -3.55
N GLN A 65 3.62 -12.56 -4.37
CA GLN A 65 3.71 -12.89 -5.79
C GLN A 65 4.08 -14.36 -5.98
N TRP A 66 3.42 -15.02 -6.93
CA TRP A 66 3.68 -16.40 -7.29
C TRP A 66 5.00 -16.53 -8.06
N ALA A 67 5.62 -17.71 -8.03
CA ALA A 67 6.90 -17.99 -8.69
C ALA A 67 6.87 -17.75 -10.21
N ASN A 68 5.69 -17.82 -10.83
CA ASN A 68 5.48 -17.54 -12.25
C ASN A 68 5.19 -16.06 -12.56
N GLY A 69 5.26 -15.18 -11.57
CA GLY A 69 5.05 -13.73 -11.71
C GLY A 69 3.60 -13.27 -11.48
N MET A 70 2.64 -14.16 -11.27
CA MET A 70 1.25 -13.76 -10.99
C MET A 70 1.16 -13.08 -9.61
N ILE A 71 0.53 -11.91 -9.55
CA ILE A 71 0.09 -11.31 -8.28
C ILE A 71 -1.32 -11.83 -7.99
N PRO A 72 -1.53 -12.62 -6.93
CA PRO A 72 -2.85 -13.16 -6.61
C PRO A 72 -3.79 -12.05 -6.17
N HIS A 73 -5.09 -12.24 -6.39
CA HIS A 73 -6.07 -11.20 -6.12
C HIS A 73 -6.37 -10.99 -4.62
N ILE A 74 -6.08 -12.00 -3.78
CA ILE A 74 -6.20 -11.91 -2.31
C ILE A 74 -4.91 -12.42 -1.68
N VAL A 75 -4.42 -11.68 -0.70
CA VAL A 75 -3.46 -12.13 0.31
C VAL A 75 -4.19 -12.21 1.65
N PHE A 76 -4.34 -13.42 2.18
CA PHE A 76 -5.11 -13.65 3.39
C PHE A 76 -4.33 -13.21 4.64
N ALA A 77 -5.02 -12.51 5.54
CA ALA A 77 -4.46 -12.10 6.82
C ALA A 77 -4.46 -13.29 7.81
N ASN A 78 -3.34 -13.49 8.51
CA ASN A 78 -3.20 -14.61 9.45
C ASN A 78 -4.24 -14.54 10.59
N GLY A 79 -4.89 -15.67 10.87
CA GLY A 79 -5.86 -15.80 11.97
C GLY A 79 -7.14 -14.98 11.79
N VAL A 80 -7.48 -14.57 10.57
CA VAL A 80 -8.68 -13.81 10.26
C VAL A 80 -9.66 -14.67 9.47
N ASP A 81 -10.85 -14.85 10.02
CA ASP A 81 -11.99 -15.51 9.35
C ASP A 81 -13.04 -14.48 8.90
N GLY A 82 -14.16 -14.97 8.34
CA GLY A 82 -15.33 -14.16 8.00
C GLY A 82 -15.45 -13.78 6.52
N TYR A 83 -14.55 -14.26 5.67
CA TYR A 83 -14.65 -14.17 4.22
C TYR A 83 -14.68 -15.56 3.59
N PHE A 84 -15.57 -15.75 2.60
CA PHE A 84 -15.67 -16.97 1.81
C PHE A 84 -15.68 -16.62 0.32
N PRO A 85 -14.92 -17.32 -0.54
CA PRO A 85 -14.05 -18.47 -0.25
C PRO A 85 -12.71 -18.10 0.43
N GLY A 86 -12.42 -18.71 1.58
CA GLY A 86 -11.17 -18.53 2.35
C GLY A 86 -10.04 -19.49 1.95
N PRO A 87 -8.87 -19.43 2.61
CA PRO A 87 -7.68 -20.20 2.25
C PRO A 87 -7.92 -21.71 2.10
N ALA A 88 -8.65 -22.32 3.04
CA ALA A 88 -8.96 -23.75 3.03
C ALA A 88 -9.85 -24.19 1.86
N ARG A 89 -10.57 -23.24 1.24
CA ARG A 89 -11.36 -23.51 0.03
C ARG A 89 -10.51 -23.38 -1.24
N TRP A 90 -9.55 -22.45 -1.24
CA TRP A 90 -8.63 -22.25 -2.37
C TRP A 90 -7.54 -23.33 -2.45
N GLN A 91 -7.03 -23.79 -1.31
CA GLN A 91 -6.01 -24.85 -1.19
C GLN A 91 -4.74 -24.61 -2.02
N THR A 92 -4.42 -23.36 -2.33
CA THR A 92 -3.26 -22.99 -3.15
C THR A 92 -1.94 -23.38 -2.50
N SER A 93 -1.83 -23.27 -1.17
CA SER A 93 -0.65 -23.68 -0.41
C SER A 93 -0.34 -25.18 -0.52
N GLU A 94 -1.33 -26.02 -0.86
CA GLU A 94 -1.16 -27.47 -1.00
C GLU A 94 -1.12 -27.91 -2.47
N LEU A 95 -1.98 -27.31 -3.31
CA LEU A 95 -2.24 -27.79 -4.66
C LEU A 95 -1.48 -27.02 -5.75
N ALA A 96 -1.07 -25.77 -5.50
CA ALA A 96 -0.49 -24.92 -6.53
C ALA A 96 1.04 -24.81 -6.39
N ALA A 97 1.76 -25.44 -7.33
CA ALA A 97 3.23 -25.48 -7.33
C ALA A 97 3.92 -24.09 -7.37
N ASN A 98 3.22 -23.07 -7.86
CA ASN A 98 3.76 -21.70 -7.98
C ASN A 98 3.34 -20.79 -6.82
N ALA A 99 2.49 -21.24 -5.90
CA ALA A 99 2.04 -20.41 -4.78
C ALA A 99 3.20 -20.10 -3.81
N PRO A 100 3.24 -18.89 -3.22
CA PRO A 100 4.28 -18.53 -2.27
C PRO A 100 4.17 -19.36 -0.98
N SER A 101 5.31 -19.74 -0.40
CA SER A 101 5.34 -20.55 0.84
C SER A 101 5.00 -19.75 2.11
N GLY A 102 5.26 -18.44 2.11
CA GLY A 102 5.07 -17.57 3.28
C GLY A 102 3.70 -16.93 3.41
N TYR A 103 2.83 -17.08 2.41
CA TYR A 103 1.53 -16.41 2.36
C TYR A 103 0.42 -17.34 1.88
N GLN A 104 -0.74 -17.27 2.53
CA GLN A 104 -1.95 -17.84 1.98
C GLN A 104 -2.54 -16.87 0.96
N THR A 105 -2.76 -17.32 -0.27
CA THR A 105 -3.30 -16.47 -1.35
C THR A 105 -4.44 -17.15 -2.07
N SER A 106 -5.27 -16.39 -2.76
CA SER A 106 -6.17 -16.96 -3.76
C SER A 106 -5.40 -17.48 -4.99
N GLY A 107 -6.09 -18.19 -5.88
CA GLY A 107 -5.51 -18.81 -7.08
C GLY A 107 -5.76 -18.07 -8.40
N ILE A 108 -6.28 -16.84 -8.36
CA ILE A 108 -6.59 -16.03 -9.55
C ILE A 108 -5.99 -14.62 -9.41
N THR A 109 -5.84 -13.92 -10.53
CA THR A 109 -5.28 -12.55 -10.60
C THR A 109 -6.36 -11.45 -10.61
N GLN A 110 -5.92 -10.20 -10.62
CA GLN A 110 -6.74 -8.99 -10.73
C GLN A 110 -6.06 -7.94 -11.65
N PRO A 111 -6.77 -6.87 -12.06
CA PRO A 111 -6.22 -5.85 -12.96
C PRO A 111 -4.86 -5.26 -12.50
N PRO A 112 -3.89 -5.06 -13.42
CA PRO A 112 -2.53 -4.65 -13.08
C PRO A 112 -2.39 -3.13 -12.87
N VAL A 113 -3.11 -2.57 -11.89
CA VAL A 113 -3.09 -1.13 -11.59
C VAL A 113 -1.91 -0.69 -10.71
N HIS A 114 -1.02 -1.61 -10.34
CA HIS A 114 0.09 -1.40 -9.40
C HIS A 114 1.09 -0.35 -9.89
N ALA A 115 1.37 -0.29 -11.19
CA ALA A 115 2.27 0.70 -11.78
C ALA A 115 1.76 2.15 -11.60
N ILE A 116 0.43 2.34 -11.62
CA ILE A 116 -0.19 3.63 -11.32
C ILE A 116 0.10 4.03 -9.87
N ALA A 117 -0.02 3.08 -8.93
CA ALA A 117 0.30 3.32 -7.53
C ALA A 117 1.78 3.70 -7.34
N VAL A 118 2.71 2.96 -7.97
CA VAL A 118 4.15 3.28 -7.95
C VAL A 118 4.42 4.70 -8.45
N GLN A 119 3.79 5.09 -9.57
CA GLN A 119 3.94 6.45 -10.11
C GLN A 119 3.49 7.51 -9.09
N ARG A 120 2.34 7.31 -8.43
CA ARG A 120 1.82 8.25 -7.41
C ARG A 120 2.74 8.32 -6.20
N ILE A 121 3.26 7.19 -5.72
CA ILE A 121 4.24 7.15 -4.62
C ILE A 121 5.48 7.98 -5.00
N LEU A 122 6.04 7.76 -6.19
CA LEU A 122 7.22 8.48 -6.68
C LEU A 122 6.97 10.00 -6.77
N ASP A 123 5.80 10.42 -7.24
CA ASP A 123 5.43 11.83 -7.30
C ASP A 123 5.41 12.49 -5.91
N HIS A 124 4.82 11.81 -4.92
CA HIS A 124 4.79 12.28 -3.53
C HIS A 124 6.19 12.28 -2.88
N ALA A 125 6.98 11.23 -3.10
CA ALA A 125 8.36 11.14 -2.61
C ALA A 125 9.23 12.28 -3.14
N ARG A 126 9.16 12.56 -4.45
CA ARG A 126 9.91 13.65 -5.09
C ARG A 126 9.52 15.02 -4.57
N ARG A 127 8.23 15.27 -4.32
CA ARG A 127 7.77 16.55 -3.73
C ARG A 127 8.37 16.74 -2.33
N ARG A 128 8.31 15.72 -1.47
CA ARG A 128 8.90 15.79 -0.11
C ARG A 128 10.42 15.98 -0.14
N GLY A 129 11.13 15.27 -1.02
CA GLY A 129 12.57 15.42 -1.20
C GLY A 129 12.99 16.81 -1.71
N ARG A 130 12.20 17.41 -2.62
CA ARG A 130 12.42 18.79 -3.07
C ARG A 130 12.20 19.81 -1.96
N SER A 131 11.16 19.65 -1.15
CA SER A 131 10.90 20.52 0.01
C SER A 131 12.03 20.45 1.04
N ALA A 132 12.53 19.24 1.36
CA ALA A 132 13.66 19.06 2.26
C ALA A 132 14.98 19.65 1.71
N ARG A 133 15.17 19.66 0.38
CA ARG A 133 16.33 20.29 -0.26
C ARG A 133 16.22 21.81 -0.29
N ALA A 134 15.02 22.35 -0.50
CA ALA A 134 14.77 23.78 -0.47
C ALA A 134 14.99 24.37 0.94
N SER A 135 14.55 23.67 1.99
CA SER A 135 14.80 24.08 3.38
C SER A 135 16.26 23.92 3.83
N ARG A 136 17.08 23.16 3.09
CA ARG A 136 18.51 22.94 3.35
C ARG A 136 19.45 23.85 2.54
N ARG A 137 18.94 24.73 1.67
CA ARG A 137 19.82 25.74 1.04
C ARG A 137 20.23 26.73 2.14
N PRO A 138 21.53 26.86 2.47
CA PRO A 138 21.96 27.89 3.41
C PRO A 138 21.57 29.25 2.83
N SER A 139 20.94 30.09 3.63
CA SER A 139 20.79 31.52 3.33
C SER A 139 22.16 32.18 3.45
N TRP A 140 23.02 31.98 2.45
CA TRP A 140 24.17 32.84 2.23
C TRP A 140 23.68 34.13 1.57
N THR A 141 23.05 34.98 2.39
CA THR A 141 22.88 36.39 2.07
C THR A 141 24.05 37.16 2.67
N GLY A 142 25.01 37.47 1.80
CA GLY A 142 25.85 38.67 1.87
C GLY A 142 26.76 38.87 3.08
N ALA A 143 28.03 38.52 2.92
CA ALA A 143 29.12 39.36 3.41
C ALA A 143 30.04 39.64 2.21
N GLY A 144 29.80 40.78 1.55
CA GLY A 144 30.77 41.33 0.60
C GLY A 144 32.01 41.80 1.35
N PRO A 145 33.20 41.77 0.73
CA PRO A 145 34.44 42.12 1.41
C PRO A 145 34.46 43.61 1.73
N THR A 146 34.63 43.95 3.01
CA THR A 146 35.07 45.29 3.41
C THR A 146 36.58 45.37 3.21
N SER A 147 36.97 46.21 2.25
CA SER A 147 38.22 46.97 2.13
C SER A 147 39.55 46.22 2.20
#